data_AF-A0A2A5M3B6-F1
#
_entry.id   AF-A0A2A5M3B6-F1
#
_cell.length_a   1.000
_cell.length_b   1.000
_cell.length_c   1.000
_cell.angle_alpha   90.00
_cell.angle_beta   90.00
_cell.angle_gamma   90.00
#
_symmetry.space_group_name_H-M   'P 1'
#
loop_
_entity.id
_entity.type
_entity.pdbx_description
1 polymer ?
#
loop_
_entity_poly.entity_id
_entity_poly.type
_entity_poly.pdbx_seq_one_letter_code
_entity_poly.pdbx_strand_id
1 'polypeptide(L)' 'MIAYEKIQLKNKLEVYALPVNKNSDVISVDIFYKVGSRNEIMGKSGIAHMLEHLNFKSTKNLKAGEFDEIVK' A
#
# COMPACT_ATOMS: atom_id res chain seq x y z
N MET A 1 -4.74 8.78 -22.63
CA MET A 1 -5.42 8.01 -21.55
C MET A 1 -4.73 6.67 -21.46
N ILE A 2 -4.35 6.22 -20.26
CA ILE A 2 -3.73 4.90 -20.06
C ILE A 2 -4.86 3.88 -19.94
N ALA A 3 -4.77 2.75 -20.65
CA ALA A 3 -5.73 1.66 -20.53
C ALA A 3 -5.53 0.95 -19.19
N TYR A 4 -6.63 0.61 -18.50
CA TYR A 4 -6.61 -0.12 -17.24
C TYR A 4 -7.83 -1.02 -17.13
N GLU A 5 -7.71 -2.10 -16.36
CA GLU A 5 -8.82 -2.94 -15.93
C GLU A 5 -9.20 -2.58 -14.49
N LYS A 6 -10.49 -2.46 -14.21
CA LYS A 6 -11.02 -2.16 -12.86
C LYS A 6 -11.92 -3.27 -12.39
N ILE A 7 -11.68 -3.75 -11.17
CA ILE A 7 -12.52 -4.73 -10.49
C ILE A 7 -12.84 -4.20 -9.08
N GLN A 8 -14.07 -4.40 -8.62
CA GLN A 8 -14.44 -4.17 -7.23
C GLN A 8 -14.70 -5.51 -6.55
N LEU A 9 -14.00 -5.75 -5.44
CA LEU A 9 -14.16 -6.96 -4.63
C LEU A 9 -15.41 -6.87 -3.74
N LYS A 10 -15.86 -8.01 -3.19
CA LYS A 10 -17.02 -8.07 -2.27
C LYS A 10 -16.85 -7.18 -1.04
N ASN A 11 -15.62 -6.97 -0.57
CA ASN A 11 -15.29 -6.09 0.55
C ASN A 11 -15.16 -4.61 0.15
N LYS A 12 -15.54 -4.25 -1.09
CA LYS A 12 -15.50 -2.90 -1.66
C LYS A 12 -14.09 -2.37 -1.97
N LEU A 13 -13.04 -3.19 -1.85
CA LEU A 13 -11.72 -2.80 -2.35
C LEU A 13 -11.78 -2.67 -3.88
N GLU A 14 -11.30 -1.54 -4.38
CA GLU A 14 -11.14 -1.31 -5.82
C GLU A 14 -9.73 -1.73 -6.23
N VAL A 15 -9.63 -2.59 -7.24
CA VAL A 15 -8.37 -3.04 -7.82
C VAL A 15 -8.27 -2.47 -9.23
N TYR A 16 -7.14 -1.83 -9.51
CA TYR A 16 -6.82 -1.28 -10.83
C TYR A 16 -5.58 -2.00 -11.35
N ALA A 17 -5.70 -2.68 -12.49
CA ALA A 17 -4.58 -3.33 -13.17
C ALA A 17 -4.20 -2.51 -14.40
N LEU A 18 -2.95 -2.04 -14.43
CA LEU A 18 -2.44 -1.19 -15.50
C LEU A 18 -1.31 -1.93 -16.23
N PRO A 19 -1.47 -2.27 -17.52
CA PRO A 19 -0.38 -2.83 -18.32
C PRO A 19 0.60 -1.71 -18.72
N VAL A 20 1.41 -1.28 -17.77
CA VAL A 20 2.51 -0.32 -17.97
C VAL A 20 3.81 -1.09 -18.26
N ASN A 21 4.69 -0.50 -19.07
CA ASN A 21 6.03 -1.02 -19.34
C ASN A 21 6.07 -2.51 -19.74
N LYS A 22 5.40 -2.87 -20.84
CA LYS A 22 5.25 -4.26 -21.32
C LYS A 22 6.56 -5.04 -21.55
N ASN A 23 7.71 -4.37 -21.59
CA ASN A 23 9.02 -4.97 -21.80
C ASN A 23 9.85 -5.04 -20.50
N SER A 24 9.21 -4.81 -19.35
CA SER A 24 9.82 -4.89 -18.03
C SER A 24 9.40 -6.19 -17.35
N ASP A 25 10.35 -6.88 -16.72
CA ASP A 25 10.08 -8.04 -15.86
C ASP A 25 9.71 -7.63 -14.41
N VAL A 26 9.44 -6.33 -14.19
CA VAL A 26 9.09 -5.76 -12.90
C VAL A 26 7.59 -5.51 -12.81
N ILE A 27 6.99 -5.98 -11.72
CA ILE A 27 5.60 -5.69 -11.34
C ILE A 27 5.61 -4.76 -10.13
N SER A 28 4.92 -3.63 -10.24
CA SER A 28 4.69 -2.71 -9.13
C SER A 28 3.30 -2.92 -8.54
N VAL A 29 3.21 -2.91 -7.21
CA VAL A 29 1.96 -3.06 -6.48
C VAL A 29 1.86 -1.94 -5.45
N ASP A 30 0.80 -1.17 -5.50
CA ASP A 30 0.52 -0.07 -4.59
C ASP A 30 -0.84 -0.27 -3.90
N ILE A 31 -0.90 0.04 -2.60
CA ILE A 31 -2.15 0.02 -1.83
C ILE A 31 -2.38 1.42 -1.28
N PHE A 32 -3.50 2.03 -1.69
CA PHE A 32 -3.88 3.36 -1.25
C PHE A 32 -5.02 3.31 -0.24
N TYR A 33 -4.80 3.93 0.91
CA TYR A 33 -5.84 4.15 1.91
C TYR A 33 -6.36 5.59 1.80
N LYS A 34 -7.68 5.77 1.79
CA LYS A 34 -8.33 7.09 1.76
C LYS A 34 -8.34 7.75 3.16
N VAL A 35 -7.18 7.77 3.83
CA VAL A 35 -6.96 8.37 5.15
C VAL A 35 -5.49 8.78 5.28
N GLY A 36 -5.20 9.82 6.06
CA GLY A 36 -3.83 10.25 6.34
C GLY A 36 -3.76 11.33 7.42
N SER A 37 -2.65 12.07 7.47
CA SER A 37 -2.41 13.12 8.47
C SER A 37 -3.52 14.20 8.53
N ARG A 38 -4.17 14.49 7.39
CA ARG A 38 -5.33 15.41 7.32
C ARG A 38 -6.52 14.95 8.16
N ASN A 39 -6.61 13.66 8.49
CA ASN A 39 -7.69 13.09 9.29
C ASN A 39 -7.35 13.01 10.79
N GLU A 40 -6.17 13.50 11.21
CA GLU A 40 -5.76 13.48 12.60
C GLU A 40 -6.55 14.47 13.46
N ILE A 41 -6.66 14.16 14.75
CA ILE A 41 -7.30 15.04 15.74
C ILE A 41 -6.27 16.08 16.17
N MET A 42 -6.68 17.35 16.25
CA MET A 42 -5.82 18.43 16.73
C MET A 42 -5.21 18.08 18.10
N GLY A 43 -3.90 18.29 18.25
CA GLY A 43 -3.16 17.91 19.45
C GLY A 43 -2.74 16.43 19.51
N LYS A 44 -3.08 15.61 18.50
CA LYS A 44 -2.63 14.22 18.34
C LYS A 44 -2.07 13.99 16.94
N SER A 45 -0.93 14.62 16.64
CA SER A 45 -0.30 14.58 15.32
C SER A 45 0.70 13.43 15.17
N GLY A 46 0.91 12.99 13.93
CA GLY A 46 1.96 12.04 13.54
C GLY A 46 1.57 10.56 13.66
N ILE A 47 0.32 10.26 14.03
CA ILE A 47 -0.19 8.89 14.16
C ILE A 47 -0.24 8.20 12.80
N ALA A 48 -0.72 8.87 11.76
CA ALA A 48 -0.79 8.31 10.41
C ALA A 48 0.60 7.93 9.90
N HIS A 49 1.59 8.81 10.10
CA HIS A 49 2.98 8.57 9.73
C HIS A 49 3.59 7.44 10.58
N MET A 50 3.35 7.43 11.90
CA MET A 50 3.80 6.33 12.76
C MET A 50 3.24 4.98 12.29
N LEU A 51 1.95 4.92 11.93
CA LEU A 51 1.33 3.70 11.42
C LEU A 51 1.92 3.25 10.08
N GLU A 52 2.24 4.19 9.19
CA GLU A 52 2.95 3.91 7.94
C GLU A 52 4.28 3.20 8.18
N HIS A 53 5.12 3.70 9.10
CA HIS A 53 6.37 3.03 9.48
C HIS A 53 6.12 1.64 10.08
N LEU A 54 5.11 1.51 10.94
CA LEU A 54 4.81 0.25 11.61
C LEU A 54 4.27 -0.83 10.67
N ASN A 55 3.69 -0.47 9.52
CA ASN A 55 3.23 -1.44 8.52
C ASN A 55 4.38 -2.31 7.98
N PHE A 56 5.60 -1.79 7.95
CA PHE A 56 6.79 -2.53 7.50
C PHE A 56 7.50 -3.27 8.62
N LYS A 57 7.14 -3.00 9.89
CA LYS A 57 7.88 -3.53 11.03
C LYS A 57 7.66 -5.02 11.24
N SER A 58 6.43 -5.53 11.21
CA SER A 58 6.12 -6.96 11.38
C SER A 58 4.63 -7.22 11.19
N THR A 59 4.27 -8.47 10.85
CA THR A 59 2.88 -8.93 10.81
C THR A 59 2.72 -10.22 11.61
N LYS A 60 1.51 -10.79 11.65
CA LYS A 60 1.29 -12.12 12.22
C LYS A 60 2.04 -13.22 11.46
N ASN A 61 2.35 -12.99 10.19
CA ASN A 61 2.96 -13.98 9.29
C ASN A 61 4.45 -13.73 9.03
N LEU A 62 4.96 -12.53 9.33
CA LEU A 62 6.34 -12.13 9.10
C LEU A 62 6.91 -11.41 10.33
N LYS A 63 8.05 -11.87 10.83
CA LYS A 63 8.81 -11.24 11.90
C LYS A 63 9.46 -9.94 11.41
N ALA A 64 9.98 -9.17 12.36
CA ALA A 64 10.65 -7.93 12.03
C ALA A 64 11.91 -8.14 11.21
N GLY A 65 12.06 -7.34 10.15
CA GLY A 65 13.16 -7.41 9.18
C GLY A 65 12.93 -8.37 8.01
N GLU A 66 12.02 -9.36 8.13
CA GLU A 66 11.80 -10.34 7.04
C GLU A 66 11.25 -9.69 5.77
N PHE A 67 10.39 -8.66 5.92
CA PHE A 67 9.87 -7.93 4.77
C PHE A 67 10.98 -7.19 4.00
N ASP A 68 11.92 -6.57 4.72
CA ASP A 68 13.00 -5.79 4.12
C ASP A 68 13.99 -6.67 3.34
N GLU A 69 14.15 -7.93 3.73
CA GLU A 69 14.97 -8.90 2.99
C GLU A 69 14.30 -9.37 1.69
N ILE A 70 12.96 -9.50 1.68
CA ILE A 70 12.18 -9.96 0.53
C ILE A 70 12.12 -8.89 -0.56
N VAL A 71 11.97 -7.62 -0.17
CA VAL A 71 11.76 -6.50 -1.09
C VAL A 71 13.08 -5.85 -1.54
N LYS A 72 14.21 -6.33 -1.03
CA LYS A 72 15.55 -5.78 -1.30
C LYS A 72 16.02 -5.96 -2.74
#